data_AF-A0AAW6A2S6-F1
#
_entry.id   AF-A0AAW6A2S6-F1
#
_cell.length_a   1.000
_cell.length_b   1.000
_cell.length_c   1.000
_cell.angle_alpha   90.00
_cell.angle_beta   90.00
_cell.angle_gamma   90.00
#
_symmetry.space_group_name_H-M   'P 1'
#
loop_
_entity.id
_entity.type
_entity.pdbx_description
1 polymer ?
#
loop_
_entity_poly.entity_id
_entity_poly.type
_entity_poly.pdbx_seq_one_letter_code
_entity_poly.pdbx_strand_id
1 'polypeptide(L)'
;MSEETLEPPLPPIDARTEAAAERLFGLRLALRKDSTEIIHEEWLTAPEWIRQGCLRQAIEVLTAADQAKPASAKASGYKDRMRVEYRELTARAGRLRGMLQRYADGTIDFEPVCPIGLLSRQLDVMDEYAVLLRHRAKIEHVDLEEQDSATE
;
A
#
# COMPACT_ATOMS: atom_id res chain seq x y z
N MET A 1 -17.78 43.95 1.68
CA MET A 1 -17.92 42.65 0.99
C MET A 1 -16.59 42.40 0.31
N SER A 2 -15.63 41.82 1.03
CA SER A 2 -14.31 41.52 0.48
C SER A 2 -14.45 40.31 -0.43
N GLU A 3 -14.00 40.45 -1.67
CA GLU A 3 -13.92 39.36 -2.64
C GLU A 3 -13.18 38.18 -1.99
N GLU A 4 -13.92 37.09 -1.82
CA GLU A 4 -13.38 35.80 -1.42
C GLU A 4 -12.51 35.31 -2.57
N THR A 5 -11.21 35.54 -2.47
CA THR A 5 -10.21 34.99 -3.39
C THR A 5 -10.27 33.47 -3.26
N LEU A 6 -11.14 32.84 -4.06
CA LEU A 6 -11.24 31.39 -4.15
C LEU A 6 -9.89 30.86 -4.64
N GLU A 7 -9.16 30.22 -3.73
CA GLU A 7 -7.90 29.56 -4.08
C GLU A 7 -8.14 28.58 -5.23
N PRO A 8 -7.18 28.46 -6.16
CA PRO A 8 -7.34 27.59 -7.32
C PRO A 8 -7.62 26.14 -6.88
N PRO A 9 -8.49 25.42 -7.61
CA PRO A 9 -8.85 24.05 -7.27
C PRO A 9 -7.60 23.17 -7.27
N LEU A 10 -7.51 22.28 -6.28
CA LEU A 10 -6.37 21.37 -6.17
C LEU A 10 -6.25 20.49 -7.44
N PRO A 11 -5.02 20.16 -7.86
CA PRO A 11 -4.81 19.16 -8.90
C PRO A 11 -5.41 17.79 -8.48
N PRO A 12 -5.62 16.85 -9.42
CA PRO A 12 -6.07 15.51 -9.09
C PRO A 12 -5.19 14.89 -8.00
N ILE A 13 -5.79 14.59 -6.86
CA ILE A 13 -5.10 14.08 -5.69
C ILE A 13 -4.82 12.60 -5.92
N ASP A 14 -3.56 12.20 -5.91
CA ASP A 14 -3.17 10.79 -5.89
C ASP A 14 -3.14 10.23 -4.46
N ALA A 15 -3.13 8.90 -4.34
CA ALA A 15 -3.12 8.23 -3.04
C ALA A 15 -1.86 8.58 -2.20
N ARG A 16 -0.75 8.95 -2.85
CA ARG A 16 0.49 9.38 -2.18
C ARG A 16 0.27 10.72 -1.46
N THR A 17 -0.39 11.65 -2.13
CA THR A 17 -0.76 12.97 -1.60
C THR A 17 -1.76 12.85 -0.47
N GLU A 18 -2.78 12.01 -0.62
CA GLU A 18 -3.79 11.76 0.41
C GLU A 18 -3.17 11.14 1.68
N ALA A 19 -2.33 10.12 1.51
CA ALA A 19 -1.65 9.48 2.64
C ALA A 19 -0.62 10.40 3.32
N ALA A 20 -0.02 11.35 2.59
CA ALA A 20 0.84 12.37 3.19
C ALA A 20 0.01 13.41 3.97
N ALA A 21 -1.15 13.78 3.46
CA ALA A 21 -2.07 14.71 4.12
C ALA A 21 -2.65 14.12 5.42
N GLU A 22 -3.06 12.85 5.40
CA GLU A 22 -3.52 12.13 6.60
C GLU A 22 -2.42 12.06 7.67
N ARG A 23 -1.17 11.83 7.29
CA ARG A 23 -0.02 11.84 8.22
C ARG A 23 0.24 13.24 8.78
N LEU A 24 0.17 14.29 7.97
CA LEU A 24 0.32 15.67 8.42
C LEU A 24 -0.80 16.06 9.39
N PHE A 25 -2.03 15.62 9.11
CA PHE A 25 -3.17 15.79 10.00
C PHE A 25 -2.95 15.07 11.34
N GLY A 26 -2.54 13.80 11.30
CA GLY A 26 -2.19 13.02 12.48
C GLY A 26 -1.09 13.67 13.32
N LEU A 27 -0.03 14.19 12.70
CA LEU A 27 1.04 14.90 13.40
C LEU A 27 0.55 16.19 14.08
N ARG A 28 -0.27 16.98 13.38
CA ARG A 28 -0.90 18.19 13.95
C ARG A 28 -1.82 17.87 15.12
N LEU A 29 -2.53 16.77 15.03
CA LEU A 29 -3.43 16.30 16.07
C LEU A 29 -2.65 15.79 17.29
N ALA A 30 -1.60 14.99 17.07
CA ALA A 30 -0.70 14.50 18.12
C ALA A 30 0.04 15.63 18.84
N LEU A 31 0.31 16.75 18.15
CA LEU A 31 0.85 17.96 18.78
C LEU A 31 -0.18 18.71 19.66
N ARG A 32 -1.47 18.39 19.55
CA ARG A 32 -2.57 19.03 20.30
C ARG A 32 -3.24 18.12 21.35
N LYS A 33 -3.06 16.80 21.27
CA LYS A 33 -3.70 15.79 22.14
C LYS A 33 -2.71 14.66 22.47
N ASP A 34 -2.89 14.02 23.62
CA ASP A 34 -2.01 12.94 24.11
C ASP A 34 -2.25 11.55 23.48
N SER A 35 -3.21 11.36 22.57
CA SER A 35 -3.50 10.04 21.96
C SER A 35 -3.53 10.07 20.42
N THR A 36 -2.87 9.07 19.82
CA THR A 36 -2.72 8.85 18.38
C THR A 36 -3.60 7.72 17.83
N GLU A 37 -4.44 7.11 18.66
CA GLU A 37 -5.15 5.85 18.33
C GLU A 37 -6.32 6.03 17.36
N ILE A 38 -6.76 7.27 17.06
CA ILE A 38 -8.00 7.57 16.32
C ILE A 38 -7.74 8.44 15.06
N ILE A 39 -6.49 8.58 14.62
CA ILE A 39 -6.11 9.54 13.55
C ILE A 39 -6.87 9.31 12.24
N HIS A 40 -7.05 8.05 11.81
CA HIS A 40 -7.72 7.72 10.55
C HIS A 40 -9.21 8.09 10.57
N GLU A 41 -9.90 7.76 11.66
CA GLU A 41 -11.32 8.08 11.83
C GLU A 41 -11.54 9.60 11.97
N GLU A 42 -10.66 10.30 12.70
CA GLU A 42 -10.69 11.76 12.80
C GLU A 42 -10.40 12.42 11.44
N TRP A 43 -9.56 11.83 10.60
CA TRP A 43 -9.31 12.32 9.25
C TRP A 43 -10.55 12.20 8.35
N LEU A 44 -11.19 11.02 8.34
CA LEU A 44 -12.39 10.78 7.52
C LEU A 44 -13.56 11.70 7.90
N THR A 45 -13.64 12.08 9.17
CA THR A 45 -14.70 12.97 9.69
C THR A 45 -14.30 14.44 9.72
N ALA A 46 -13.07 14.79 9.31
CA ALA A 46 -12.59 16.16 9.35
C ALA A 46 -13.35 17.08 8.36
N PRO A 47 -13.65 18.32 8.78
CA PRO A 47 -14.17 19.34 7.88
C PRO A 47 -13.36 19.47 6.60
N GLU A 48 -14.03 19.65 5.46
CA GLU A 48 -13.40 19.70 4.13
C GLU A 48 -12.23 20.68 4.07
N TRP A 49 -12.39 21.88 4.63
CA TRP A 49 -11.32 22.90 4.64
C TRP A 49 -10.05 22.47 5.39
N ILE A 50 -10.18 21.61 6.41
CA ILE A 50 -9.04 21.04 7.14
C ILE A 50 -8.34 19.99 6.28
N ARG A 51 -9.11 19.12 5.61
CA ARG A 51 -8.57 18.13 4.68
C ARG A 51 -7.86 18.81 3.52
N GLN A 52 -8.48 19.80 2.89
CA GLN A 52 -7.89 20.63 1.83
C GLN A 52 -6.61 21.34 2.28
N GLY A 53 -6.60 21.92 3.48
CA GLY A 53 -5.40 22.55 4.02
C GLY A 53 -4.24 21.57 4.25
N CYS A 54 -4.52 20.33 4.65
CA CYS A 54 -3.50 19.29 4.80
C CYS A 54 -3.02 18.76 3.43
N LEU A 55 -3.93 18.62 2.46
CA LEU A 55 -3.62 18.22 1.08
C LEU A 55 -2.70 19.23 0.39
N ARG A 56 -2.97 20.54 0.54
CA ARG A 56 -2.13 21.61 -0.03
C ARG A 56 -0.68 21.50 0.46
N GLN A 57 -0.50 21.28 1.76
CA GLN A 57 0.84 21.14 2.35
C GLN A 57 1.52 19.83 1.97
N ALA A 58 0.76 18.74 1.87
CA ALA A 58 1.28 17.47 1.36
C ALA A 58 1.84 17.64 -0.07
N ILE A 59 1.12 18.34 -0.95
CA ILE A 59 1.59 18.64 -2.31
C ILE A 59 2.89 19.43 -2.27
N GLU A 60 2.98 20.49 -1.46
CA GLU A 60 4.20 21.31 -1.33
C GLU A 60 5.40 20.48 -0.86
N VAL A 61 5.21 19.67 0.19
CA VAL A 61 6.26 18.82 0.76
C VAL A 61 6.73 17.76 -0.24
N LEU A 62 5.79 17.09 -0.91
CA LEU A 62 6.10 16.08 -1.92
C LEU A 62 6.83 16.71 -3.12
N THR A 63 6.38 17.88 -3.57
CA THR A 63 7.05 18.62 -4.65
C THR A 63 8.47 19.00 -4.26
N ALA A 64 8.69 19.49 -3.03
CA ALA A 64 10.03 19.82 -2.55
C ALA A 64 10.93 18.57 -2.41
N ALA A 65 10.36 17.45 -1.96
CA ALA A 65 11.07 16.19 -1.82
C ALA A 65 11.49 15.60 -3.17
N ASP A 66 10.62 15.68 -4.18
CA ASP A 66 10.92 15.20 -5.54
C ASP A 66 12.01 16.06 -6.22
N GLN A 67 12.17 17.33 -5.82
CA GLN A 67 13.26 18.21 -6.27
C GLN A 67 14.58 17.99 -5.51
N ALA A 68 14.56 17.27 -4.38
CA ALA A 68 15.77 16.98 -3.60
C ALA A 68 16.52 15.76 -4.17
N LYS A 69 17.83 15.91 -4.41
CA LYS A 69 18.69 14.80 -4.85
C LYS A 69 18.81 13.77 -3.71
N PRO A 70 18.46 12.48 -3.91
CA PRO A 70 18.51 11.51 -2.82
C PRO A 70 19.96 11.24 -2.41
N ALA A 71 20.25 11.40 -1.12
CA ALA A 71 21.47 10.89 -0.52
C ALA A 71 21.43 9.35 -0.63
N SER A 72 22.42 8.77 -1.32
CA SER A 72 22.48 7.34 -1.60
C SER A 72 22.58 6.53 -0.30
N ALA A 73 21.47 5.90 0.09
CA ALA A 73 21.43 4.91 1.15
C ALA A 73 21.31 3.53 0.50
N LYS A 74 22.27 2.66 0.83
CA LYS A 74 22.48 1.29 0.33
C LYS A 74 21.17 0.54 0.00
N ALA A 75 21.12 0.02 -1.22
CA ALA A 75 20.01 -0.72 -1.82
C ALA A 75 19.87 -2.16 -1.26
N SER A 76 19.51 -2.29 0.02
CA SER A 76 18.80 -3.47 0.55
C SER A 76 17.63 -3.02 1.43
N GLY A 77 16.71 -2.32 0.77
CA GLY A 77 15.64 -1.57 1.41
C GLY A 77 14.41 -2.41 1.76
N TYR A 78 13.37 -1.75 2.26
CA TYR A 78 12.04 -2.35 2.39
C TYR A 78 11.48 -2.80 1.03
N LYS A 79 11.90 -2.16 -0.08
CA LYS A 79 11.51 -2.49 -1.45
C LYS A 79 11.91 -3.91 -1.82
N ASP A 80 13.14 -4.31 -1.50
CA ASP A 80 13.63 -5.67 -1.78
C ASP A 80 12.87 -6.72 -0.98
N ARG A 81 12.60 -6.45 0.31
CA ARG A 81 11.77 -7.33 1.15
C ARG A 81 10.36 -7.51 0.57
N MET A 82 9.77 -6.43 0.05
CA MET A 82 8.46 -6.47 -0.59
C MET A 82 8.45 -7.30 -1.88
N ARG A 83 9.49 -7.20 -2.71
CA ARG A 83 9.64 -8.05 -3.90
C ARG A 83 9.72 -9.54 -3.53
N VAL A 84 10.55 -9.88 -2.55
CA VAL A 84 10.70 -11.25 -2.03
C VAL A 84 9.37 -11.77 -1.49
N GLU A 85 8.71 -10.98 -0.64
CA GLU A 85 7.42 -11.33 -0.05
C GLU A 85 6.34 -11.61 -1.12
N TYR A 86 6.22 -10.74 -2.12
CA TYR A 86 5.26 -10.93 -3.22
C TYR A 86 5.56 -12.21 -4.02
N ARG A 87 6.83 -12.48 -4.33
CA ARG A 87 7.26 -13.67 -5.07
C ARG A 87 6.96 -14.95 -4.29
N GLU A 88 7.32 -14.98 -3.01
CA GLU A 88 7.09 -16.16 -2.17
C GLU A 88 5.60 -16.42 -1.93
N LEU A 89 4.81 -15.35 -1.74
CA LEU A 89 3.35 -15.45 -1.59
C LEU A 89 2.70 -16.02 -2.85
N THR A 90 3.00 -15.46 -4.02
CA THR A 90 2.42 -15.89 -5.31
C THR A 90 2.85 -17.31 -5.68
N ALA A 91 4.10 -17.70 -5.38
CA ALA A 91 4.56 -19.07 -5.57
C ALA A 91 3.83 -20.06 -4.65
N ARG A 92 3.62 -19.70 -3.37
CA ARG A 92 2.83 -20.53 -2.43
C ARG A 92 1.37 -20.64 -2.86
N ALA A 93 0.76 -19.53 -3.30
CA ALA A 93 -0.62 -19.51 -3.79
C ALA A 93 -0.78 -20.39 -5.04
N GLY A 94 0.18 -20.33 -5.97
CA GLY A 94 0.20 -21.19 -7.16
C GLY A 94 0.24 -22.68 -6.83
N ARG A 95 1.07 -23.09 -5.86
CA ARG A 95 1.11 -24.49 -5.39
C ARG A 95 -0.21 -24.93 -4.76
N LEU A 96 -0.78 -24.09 -3.89
CA LEU A 96 -2.06 -24.38 -3.24
C LEU A 96 -3.20 -24.48 -4.26
N ARG A 97 -3.25 -23.55 -5.22
CA ARG A 97 -4.21 -23.58 -6.34
C ARG A 97 -4.08 -24.86 -7.16
N GLY A 98 -2.87 -25.27 -7.50
CA GLY A 98 -2.61 -26.52 -8.21
C GLY A 98 -3.09 -27.75 -7.42
N MET A 99 -2.85 -27.78 -6.10
CA MET A 99 -3.33 -28.85 -5.23
C MET A 99 -4.87 -28.88 -5.18
N LEU A 100 -5.53 -27.73 -5.03
CA LEU A 100 -7.00 -27.62 -5.01
C LEU A 100 -7.62 -28.04 -6.34
N GLN A 101 -6.99 -27.69 -7.47
CA GLN A 101 -7.44 -28.12 -8.79
C GLN A 101 -7.35 -29.64 -8.94
N ARG A 102 -6.21 -30.25 -8.54
CA ARG A 102 -6.07 -31.71 -8.54
C ARG A 102 -7.09 -32.42 -7.66
N TYR A 103 -7.43 -31.84 -6.51
CA TYR A 103 -8.49 -32.35 -5.66
C TYR A 103 -9.86 -32.29 -6.36
N ALA A 104 -10.20 -31.15 -6.97
CA ALA A 104 -11.46 -30.98 -7.71
C ALA A 104 -11.56 -31.93 -8.91
N ASP A 105 -10.44 -32.21 -9.59
CA ASP A 105 -10.37 -33.13 -10.72
C ASP A 105 -10.31 -34.61 -10.30
N GLY A 106 -10.23 -34.91 -8.99
CA GLY A 106 -10.07 -36.27 -8.48
C GLY A 106 -8.72 -36.92 -8.82
N THR A 107 -7.68 -36.12 -9.09
CA THR A 107 -6.33 -36.56 -9.50
C THR A 107 -5.28 -36.41 -8.40
N ILE A 108 -5.70 -36.04 -7.20
CA ILE A 108 -4.82 -35.98 -6.03
C ILE A 108 -4.51 -37.39 -5.51
N ASP A 109 -3.27 -37.63 -5.11
CA ASP A 109 -2.74 -38.93 -4.70
C ASP A 109 -2.77 -39.13 -3.18
N PHE A 110 -3.39 -38.22 -2.45
CA PHE A 110 -3.51 -38.26 -0.99
C PHE A 110 -4.83 -37.62 -0.53
N GLU A 111 -5.26 -37.98 0.68
CA GLU A 111 -6.40 -37.35 1.35
C GLU A 111 -5.92 -36.15 2.20
N PRO A 112 -6.40 -34.93 1.94
CA PRO A 112 -6.03 -33.78 2.75
C PRO A 112 -6.57 -33.90 4.17
N VAL A 113 -5.68 -33.80 5.16
CA VAL A 113 -6.08 -33.77 6.59
C VAL A 113 -6.83 -32.48 6.91
N CYS A 114 -6.49 -31.39 6.22
CA CYS A 114 -7.13 -30.09 6.37
C CYS A 114 -8.41 -30.02 5.54
N PRO A 115 -9.54 -29.52 6.08
CA PRO A 115 -10.75 -29.31 5.31
C PRO A 115 -10.50 -28.46 4.06
N ILE A 116 -10.99 -28.93 2.92
CA ILE A 116 -10.82 -28.24 1.63
C ILE A 116 -11.32 -26.81 1.67
N GLY A 117 -12.46 -26.54 2.31
CA GLY A 117 -12.99 -25.18 2.45
C GLY A 117 -12.03 -24.22 3.16
N LEU A 118 -11.23 -24.71 4.13
CA LEU A 118 -10.22 -23.88 4.80
C LEU A 118 -9.02 -23.61 3.88
N LEU A 119 -8.59 -24.60 3.11
CA LEU A 119 -7.53 -24.44 2.10
C LEU A 119 -7.95 -23.50 0.97
N SER A 120 -9.21 -23.57 0.52
CA SER A 120 -9.78 -22.60 -0.44
C SER A 120 -9.76 -21.20 0.12
N ARG A 121 -10.24 -21.00 1.36
CA ARG A 121 -10.21 -19.69 2.01
C ARG A 121 -8.79 -19.16 2.19
N GLN A 122 -7.83 -20.03 2.50
CA GLN A 122 -6.42 -19.67 2.57
C GLN A 122 -5.92 -19.15 1.23
N LEU A 123 -6.26 -19.80 0.11
CA LEU A 123 -5.90 -19.33 -1.23
C LEU A 123 -6.50 -17.95 -1.51
N ASP A 124 -7.78 -17.74 -1.20
CA ASP A 124 -8.46 -16.45 -1.42
C ASP A 124 -7.72 -15.31 -0.68
N VAL A 125 -7.39 -15.52 0.60
CA VAL A 125 -6.67 -14.53 1.41
C VAL A 125 -5.26 -14.27 0.86
N MET A 126 -4.58 -15.30 0.35
CA MET A 126 -3.27 -15.13 -0.27
C MET A 126 -3.34 -14.32 -1.57
N ASP A 127 -4.37 -14.54 -2.38
CA ASP A 127 -4.60 -13.78 -3.62
C ASP A 127 -4.99 -12.32 -3.33
N GLU A 128 -5.85 -12.09 -2.33
CA GLU A 128 -6.18 -10.75 -1.83
C GLU A 128 -4.93 -10.04 -1.31
N TYR A 129 -4.09 -10.73 -0.55
CA TYR A 129 -2.86 -10.14 -0.03
C TYR A 129 -1.87 -9.80 -1.15
N ALA A 130 -1.76 -10.65 -2.19
CA ALA A 130 -0.96 -10.35 -3.38
C ALA A 130 -1.49 -9.10 -4.13
N VAL A 131 -2.81 -8.91 -4.18
CA VAL A 131 -3.43 -7.68 -4.72
C VAL A 131 -3.01 -6.46 -3.91
N LEU A 132 -3.06 -6.52 -2.58
CA LEU A 132 -2.61 -5.43 -1.69
C LEU A 132 -1.15 -5.08 -1.92
N LEU A 133 -0.26 -6.07 -2.04
CA LEU A 133 1.15 -5.84 -2.35
C LEU A 133 1.32 -5.16 -3.71
N ARG A 134 0.58 -5.55 -4.75
CA ARG A 134 0.61 -4.84 -6.05
C ARG A 134 0.15 -3.38 -5.95
N HIS A 135 -0.91 -3.10 -5.20
CA HIS A 135 -1.36 -1.72 -4.98
C HIS A 135 -0.32 -0.89 -4.25
N ARG A 136 0.24 -1.44 -3.17
CA ARG A 136 1.29 -0.79 -2.40
C ARG A 136 2.54 -0.55 -3.26
N ALA A 137 2.91 -1.48 -4.12
CA ALA A 137 4.05 -1.35 -5.01
C ALA A 137 3.88 -0.20 -6.02
N LYS A 138 2.65 0.00 -6.53
CA LYS A 138 2.31 1.15 -7.38
C LYS A 138 2.47 2.48 -6.64
N ILE A 139 2.05 2.55 -5.37
CA ILE A 139 2.16 3.76 -4.53
C ILE A 139 3.61 4.05 -4.15
N GLU A 140 4.38 3.01 -3.80
CA GLU A 140 5.76 3.13 -3.30
C GLU A 140 6.81 3.10 -4.44
N HIS A 141 6.35 3.05 -5.70
CA HIS A 141 7.18 2.91 -6.89
C HIS A 141 8.21 1.78 -6.74
N VAL A 142 7.69 0.57 -6.49
CA VAL A 142 8.46 -0.68 -6.41
C VAL A 142 8.10 -1.52 -7.62
N ASP A 143 9.09 -1.91 -8.41
CA ASP A 143 8.89 -2.89 -9.47
C ASP A 143 8.93 -4.30 -8.87
N LEU A 144 7.83 -5.05 -8.99
CA LEU A 144 7.72 -6.42 -8.50
C LEU A 144 8.24 -7.46 -9.50
N GLU A 145 8.42 -7.10 -10.77
CA GLU A 145 8.82 -7.98 -11.88
C GLU A 145 10.33 -7.92 -12.19
N GLU A 146 11.04 -6.90 -11.70
CA GLU A 146 12.46 -6.68 -11.94
C GLU A 146 13.31 -7.90 -11.51
N GLN A 147 13.79 -8.68 -12.50
CA GLN A 147 14.66 -9.83 -12.25
C GLN A 147 16.08 -9.36 -11.93
N ASP A 148 16.77 -10.11 -11.08
CA ASP A 148 18.22 -10.03 -10.96
C ASP A 148 18.83 -10.48 -12.30
N SER A 149 19.01 -9.56 -13.24
CA SER A 149 19.90 -9.73 -14.39
C SER A 149 21.35 -9.68 -13.89
N ALA A 150 21.74 -10.68 -13.11
CA ALA A 150 23.11 -10.88 -12.65
C ALA A 150 23.38 -12.38 -12.61
N THR A 151 23.55 -12.96 -13.79
CA THR A 151 24.30 -14.21 -13.97
C THR A 151 25.13 -14.03 -15.23
N GLU A 152 26.32 -13.45 -15.05
CA GLU A 152 27.50 -13.76 -15.86
C GLU A 152 28.37 -14.73 -15.07
#